data_AF-A0A0A2KTT6-F1
#
_entry.id   AF-A0A0A2KTT6-F1
#
_cell.length_a   1.000
_cell.length_b   1.000
_cell.length_c   1.000
_cell.angle_alpha   90.00
_cell.angle_beta   90.00
_cell.angle_gamma   90.00
#
_symmetry.space_group_name_H-M   'P 1'
#
loop_
_entity.id
_entity.type
_entity.pdbx_description
1 polymer ?
#
loop_
_entity_poly.entity_id
_entity_poly.type
_entity_poly.pdbx_seq_one_letter_code
_entity_poly.pdbx_strand_id
1 'polypeptide(L)'
;MAIDLELHEAFDELIQRLALQNEDMAYALPHQMFEEERALMWNARTWFGLLVLEHIFRVDGGKPPGIRLKGNARRCRVLLGHSSSTILDLRLFSQVELNILRANVGDALGGNTSLDGQSIADYVHDMKIELDLWFDDWLRIIDGCAAAAEEKPSLLVALRVQKCWAEMMLNCKALRSMGVQNVAAMSTTERMILLTAKASARRHLRLIIVDPDFYLAKLKYAMDFVWAKCAFSFLLLLKLSRLIPERDGENQELLEQGNRLVDELSKAGASGTQSGAGNIYLQILKVSIEKYGRALMETQQPSSEGPTATSPFWELFDAQADLQWFVPEQFVSEWDFPGLNLFYFPTAWQDFFGDFSLAM
;
A
#
# COMPACT_ATOMS: atom_id res chain seq x y z
N MET A 1 10.81 6.20 -26.24
CA MET A 1 10.25 5.00 -26.92
C MET A 1 8.73 4.98 -26.89
N ALA A 2 8.06 4.93 -25.74
CA ALA A 2 6.58 4.88 -25.70
C ALA A 2 5.88 6.13 -26.26
N ILE A 3 6.48 7.31 -26.05
CA ILE A 3 6.03 8.57 -26.66
C ILE A 3 6.32 8.56 -28.16
N ASP A 4 7.52 8.11 -28.57
CA ASP A 4 7.92 7.99 -29.98
C ASP A 4 7.07 6.98 -30.77
N LEU A 5 6.45 6.01 -30.08
CA LEU A 5 5.49 5.04 -30.65
C LEU A 5 4.03 5.54 -30.55
N GLU A 6 3.81 6.79 -30.14
CA GLU A 6 2.50 7.45 -30.07
C GLU A 6 1.45 6.68 -29.22
N LEU A 7 1.89 5.82 -28.30
CA LEU A 7 1.00 4.97 -27.50
C LEU A 7 0.04 5.80 -26.61
N HIS A 8 0.47 7.00 -26.26
CA HIS A 8 -0.30 7.95 -25.46
C HIS A 8 -1.49 8.55 -26.21
N GLU A 9 -1.45 8.59 -27.54
CA GLU A 9 -2.54 9.10 -28.39
C GLU A 9 -3.57 8.01 -28.70
N ALA A 10 -3.15 6.74 -28.70
CA ALA A 10 -4.00 5.61 -29.04
C ALA A 10 -5.28 5.51 -28.20
N PHE A 11 -5.22 5.92 -26.93
CA PHE A 11 -6.41 5.99 -26.08
C PHE A 11 -7.38 7.06 -26.55
N ASP A 12 -6.93 8.30 -26.76
CA ASP A 12 -7.81 9.40 -27.16
C ASP A 12 -8.39 9.15 -28.57
N GLU A 13 -7.60 8.58 -29.48
CA GLU A 13 -8.08 8.16 -30.80
C GLU A 13 -9.16 7.07 -30.71
N LEU A 14 -8.95 6.03 -29.88
CA LEU A 14 -9.93 4.97 -29.68
C LEU A 14 -11.25 5.51 -29.09
N ILE A 15 -11.17 6.45 -28.14
CA ILE A 15 -12.36 7.09 -27.58
C ILE A 15 -13.13 7.87 -28.63
N GLN A 16 -12.43 8.64 -29.48
CA GLN A 16 -13.07 9.38 -30.56
C GLN A 16 -13.80 8.46 -31.54
N ARG A 17 -13.17 7.35 -31.93
CA ARG A 17 -13.79 6.34 -32.81
C ARG A 17 -15.04 5.71 -32.18
N LEU A 18 -14.97 5.33 -30.90
CA LEU A 18 -16.11 4.77 -30.17
C LEU A 18 -17.27 5.77 -30.02
N ALA A 19 -16.98 7.06 -29.86
CA ALA A 19 -18.00 8.10 -29.79
C ALA A 19 -18.75 8.24 -31.12
N LEU A 20 -18.01 8.27 -32.25
CA LEU A 20 -18.57 8.41 -33.59
C LEU A 20 -19.41 7.18 -34.02
N GLN A 21 -19.05 5.98 -33.56
CA GLN A 21 -19.79 4.76 -33.87
C GLN A 21 -21.14 4.64 -33.18
N ASN A 22 -21.26 5.19 -31.97
CA ASN A 22 -22.53 5.21 -31.24
C ASN A 22 -23.58 6.12 -31.89
N GLU A 23 -23.15 7.05 -32.77
CA GLU A 23 -24.04 8.04 -33.40
C GLU A 23 -24.50 7.62 -34.80
N ASP A 24 -23.69 6.88 -35.60
CA ASP A 24 -23.97 6.75 -37.04
C ASP A 24 -23.98 5.34 -37.69
N MET A 25 -23.55 4.23 -37.06
CA MET A 25 -23.36 2.96 -37.82
C MET A 25 -23.74 1.67 -37.06
N ALA A 26 -24.99 1.23 -37.25
CA ALA A 26 -25.48 -0.10 -36.82
C ALA A 26 -25.17 -1.25 -37.81
N TYR A 27 -24.40 -0.99 -38.87
CA TYR A 27 -24.00 -2.00 -39.85
C TYR A 27 -22.55 -2.43 -39.61
N ALA A 28 -22.29 -3.73 -39.71
CA ALA A 28 -21.02 -4.39 -39.41
C ALA A 28 -19.80 -3.56 -39.85
N LEU A 29 -18.97 -3.18 -38.88
CA LEU A 29 -17.70 -2.49 -39.12
C LEU A 29 -16.90 -3.26 -40.17
N PRO A 30 -16.38 -2.58 -41.22
CA PRO A 30 -15.44 -3.20 -42.15
C PRO A 30 -14.30 -3.86 -41.38
N HIS A 31 -13.89 -5.06 -41.79
CA HIS A 31 -12.87 -5.86 -41.09
C HIS A 31 -11.58 -5.06 -40.80
N GLN A 32 -11.20 -4.17 -41.72
CA GLN A 32 -10.05 -3.28 -41.56
C GLN A 32 -10.21 -2.28 -40.40
N MET A 33 -11.41 -1.69 -40.22
CA MET A 33 -11.65 -0.76 -39.11
C MET A 33 -11.62 -1.48 -37.76
N PHE A 34 -12.13 -2.72 -37.70
CA PHE A 34 -12.06 -3.55 -36.50
C PHE A 34 -10.60 -3.90 -36.12
N GLU A 35 -9.76 -4.21 -37.11
CA GLU A 35 -8.33 -4.48 -36.91
C GLU A 35 -7.58 -3.25 -36.38
N GLU A 36 -7.89 -2.06 -36.90
CA GLU A 36 -7.34 -0.79 -36.42
C GLU A 36 -7.76 -0.49 -34.97
N GLU A 37 -9.04 -0.68 -34.62
CA GLU A 37 -9.53 -0.50 -33.24
C GLU A 37 -8.88 -1.48 -32.27
N ARG A 38 -8.68 -2.73 -32.70
CA ARG A 38 -7.97 -3.73 -31.91
C ARG A 38 -6.53 -3.31 -31.66
N ALA A 39 -5.83 -2.78 -32.67
CA ALA A 39 -4.48 -2.25 -32.53
C ALA A 39 -4.43 -1.06 -31.55
N LEU A 40 -5.38 -0.13 -31.66
CA LEU A 40 -5.51 1.01 -30.73
C LEU A 40 -5.77 0.54 -29.29
N MET A 41 -6.63 -0.47 -29.09
CA MET A 41 -6.87 -1.07 -27.77
C MET A 41 -5.59 -1.68 -27.17
N TRP A 42 -4.78 -2.35 -27.99
CA TRP A 42 -3.50 -2.92 -27.55
C TRP A 42 -2.49 -1.84 -27.16
N ASN A 43 -2.40 -0.77 -27.95
CA ASN A 43 -1.52 0.36 -27.67
C ASN A 43 -1.98 1.11 -26.40
N ALA A 44 -3.28 1.37 -26.25
CA ALA A 44 -3.85 1.98 -25.05
C ALA A 44 -3.59 1.13 -23.80
N ARG A 45 -3.77 -0.20 -23.88
CA ARG A 45 -3.46 -1.12 -22.78
C ARG A 45 -1.98 -1.04 -22.38
N THR A 46 -1.09 -1.04 -23.37
CA THR A 46 0.36 -0.91 -23.14
C THR A 46 0.70 0.42 -22.47
N TRP A 47 0.11 1.51 -22.96
CA TRP A 47 0.27 2.84 -22.36
C TRP A 47 -0.20 2.90 -20.91
N PHE A 48 -1.38 2.37 -20.60
CA PHE A 48 -1.87 2.30 -19.21
C PHE A 48 -1.00 1.41 -18.33
N GLY A 49 -0.45 0.32 -18.85
CA GLY A 49 0.52 -0.51 -18.14
C GLY A 49 1.78 0.27 -17.76
N LEU A 50 2.31 1.06 -18.70
CA LEU A 50 3.46 1.95 -18.44
C LEU A 50 3.13 3.04 -17.42
N LEU A 51 1.93 3.65 -17.50
CA LEU A 51 1.46 4.63 -16.52
C LEU A 51 1.37 4.03 -15.11
N VAL A 52 0.87 2.80 -14.97
CA VAL A 52 0.81 2.10 -13.68
C VAL A 52 2.21 1.92 -13.10
N LEU A 53 3.17 1.47 -13.91
CA LEU A 53 4.57 1.32 -13.50
C LEU A 53 5.19 2.66 -13.08
N GLU A 54 5.01 3.69 -13.92
CA GLU A 54 5.49 5.05 -13.65
C GLU A 54 4.99 5.55 -12.29
N HIS A 55 3.69 5.42 -12.03
CA HIS A 55 3.11 5.85 -10.76
C HIS A 55 3.60 5.02 -9.58
N ILE A 56 3.82 3.71 -9.74
CA ILE A 56 4.44 2.89 -8.69
C ILE A 56 5.84 3.44 -8.39
N PHE A 57 6.70 3.65 -9.38
CA PHE A 57 8.04 4.16 -9.14
C PHE A 57 8.07 5.59 -8.60
N ARG A 58 7.10 6.43 -8.98
CA ARG A 58 6.96 7.78 -8.43
C ARG A 58 6.51 7.76 -6.96
N VAL A 59 5.40 7.09 -6.69
CA VAL A 59 4.73 7.15 -5.38
C VAL A 59 5.44 6.29 -4.35
N ASP A 60 5.89 5.11 -4.77
CA ASP A 60 6.52 4.10 -3.90
C ASP A 60 8.06 4.16 -3.96
N GLY A 61 8.66 4.62 -5.07
CA GLY A 61 10.11 4.71 -5.23
C GLY A 61 10.68 6.13 -5.16
N GLY A 62 9.85 7.16 -4.91
CA GLY A 62 10.29 8.56 -4.75
C GLY A 62 10.84 9.23 -6.01
N LYS A 63 10.68 8.63 -7.19
CA LYS A 63 11.23 9.17 -8.45
C LYS A 63 10.37 10.32 -9.01
N PRO A 64 10.97 11.32 -9.69
CA PRO A 64 10.19 12.34 -10.38
C PRO A 64 9.40 11.72 -11.56
N PRO A 65 8.21 12.23 -11.89
CA PRO A 65 7.38 11.68 -12.97
C PRO A 65 7.99 11.92 -14.35
N GLY A 66 8.19 10.84 -15.12
CA GLY A 66 8.59 10.86 -16.52
C GLY A 66 7.41 10.93 -17.51
N ILE A 67 6.24 10.40 -17.14
CA ILE A 67 5.00 10.49 -17.94
C ILE A 67 3.79 10.83 -17.07
N ARG A 68 2.74 11.39 -17.68
CA ARG A 68 1.49 11.78 -16.99
C ARG A 68 0.28 11.45 -17.85
N LEU A 69 -0.81 11.04 -17.20
CA LEU A 69 -2.10 10.95 -17.86
C LEU A 69 -2.68 12.36 -18.08
N LYS A 70 -3.23 12.61 -19.27
CA LYS A 70 -4.02 13.82 -19.55
C LYS A 70 -5.51 13.53 -19.30
N GLY A 71 -6.19 14.44 -18.59
CA GLY A 71 -7.62 14.33 -18.32
C GLY A 71 -7.99 13.34 -17.21
N ASN A 72 -9.26 12.93 -17.18
CA ASN A 72 -9.83 12.12 -16.10
C ASN A 72 -9.50 10.63 -16.28
N ALA A 73 -8.87 10.04 -15.26
CA ALA A 73 -8.54 8.61 -15.18
C ALA A 73 -9.72 7.68 -15.45
N ARG A 74 -10.92 8.03 -14.95
CA ARG A 74 -12.13 7.22 -15.07
C ARG A 74 -12.57 7.01 -16.53
N ARG A 75 -12.07 7.81 -17.48
CA ARG A 75 -12.32 7.61 -18.90
C ARG A 75 -11.85 6.24 -19.39
N CYS A 76 -10.84 5.62 -18.76
CA CYS A 76 -10.36 4.29 -19.17
C CYS A 76 -11.44 3.19 -19.01
N ARG A 77 -12.43 3.40 -18.12
CA ARG A 77 -13.51 2.42 -17.87
C ARG A 77 -14.34 2.11 -19.12
N VAL A 78 -14.48 3.05 -20.05
CA VAL A 78 -15.24 2.82 -21.30
C VAL A 78 -14.64 1.70 -22.16
N LEU A 79 -13.33 1.46 -22.04
CA LEU A 79 -12.65 0.38 -22.76
C LEU A 79 -13.08 -1.00 -22.27
N LEU A 80 -13.69 -1.11 -21.08
CA LEU A 80 -14.22 -2.39 -20.59
C LEU A 80 -15.38 -2.91 -21.45
N GLY A 81 -16.11 -2.02 -22.13
CA GLY A 81 -17.18 -2.37 -23.07
C GLY A 81 -16.67 -2.71 -24.47
N HIS A 82 -15.38 -2.51 -24.76
CA HIS A 82 -14.81 -2.81 -26.06
C HIS A 82 -14.74 -4.32 -26.32
N SER A 83 -14.97 -4.74 -27.56
CA SER A 83 -14.98 -6.17 -27.96
C SER A 83 -13.65 -6.89 -27.71
N SER A 84 -12.53 -6.15 -27.73
CA SER A 84 -11.18 -6.67 -27.44
C SER A 84 -10.76 -6.47 -25.98
N SER A 85 -11.70 -6.16 -25.09
CA SER A 85 -11.50 -6.11 -23.64
C SER A 85 -11.27 -7.52 -23.08
N THR A 86 -10.48 -7.60 -22.01
CA THR A 86 -10.11 -8.84 -21.33
C THR A 86 -10.33 -8.70 -19.82
N ILE A 87 -10.39 -9.83 -19.10
CA ILE A 87 -10.53 -9.82 -17.63
C ILE A 87 -9.38 -9.06 -16.95
N LEU A 88 -8.19 -9.07 -17.55
CA LEU A 88 -7.03 -8.34 -17.02
C LEU A 88 -7.21 -6.82 -17.07
N ASP A 89 -8.06 -6.31 -17.95
CA ASP A 89 -8.34 -4.88 -18.07
C ASP A 89 -9.07 -4.35 -16.81
N LEU A 90 -9.86 -5.19 -16.13
CA LEU A 90 -10.44 -4.85 -14.82
C LEU A 90 -9.37 -4.52 -13.78
N ARG A 91 -8.29 -5.32 -13.75
CA ARG A 91 -7.17 -5.10 -12.83
C ARG A 91 -6.34 -3.90 -13.26
N LEU A 92 -6.07 -3.75 -14.55
CA LEU A 92 -5.25 -2.66 -15.07
C LEU A 92 -5.90 -1.30 -14.79
N PHE A 93 -7.16 -1.12 -15.19
CA PHE A 93 -7.83 0.17 -15.11
C PHE A 93 -8.16 0.57 -13.66
N SER A 94 -8.49 -0.40 -12.79
CA SER A 94 -8.61 -0.12 -11.35
C SER A 94 -7.30 0.38 -10.74
N GLN A 95 -6.16 -0.17 -11.17
CA GLN A 95 -4.84 0.30 -10.75
C GLN A 95 -4.47 1.69 -11.31
N VAL A 96 -4.84 2.00 -12.55
CA VAL A 96 -4.63 3.34 -13.14
C VAL A 96 -5.30 4.40 -12.26
N GLU A 97 -6.60 4.21 -11.95
CA GLU A 97 -7.34 5.16 -11.14
C GLU A 97 -6.80 5.29 -9.72
N LEU A 98 -6.52 4.16 -9.06
CA LEU A 98 -5.98 4.15 -7.71
C LEU A 98 -4.64 4.87 -7.63
N ASN A 99 -3.75 4.61 -8.58
CA ASN A 99 -2.42 5.20 -8.58
C ASN A 99 -2.43 6.71 -8.81
N ILE A 100 -3.45 7.23 -9.49
CA ILE A 100 -3.67 8.68 -9.61
C ILE A 100 -4.10 9.27 -8.27
N LEU A 101 -5.05 8.64 -7.55
CA LEU A 101 -5.41 9.07 -6.19
C LEU A 101 -4.19 9.08 -5.27
N ARG A 102 -3.38 8.00 -5.31
CA ARG A 102 -2.15 7.89 -4.52
C ARG A 102 -1.09 8.93 -4.92
N ALA A 103 -0.99 9.29 -6.20
CA ALA A 103 -0.10 10.34 -6.66
C ALA A 103 -0.53 11.72 -6.13
N ASN A 104 -1.83 12.01 -6.11
CA ASN A 104 -2.36 13.24 -5.54
C ASN A 104 -2.02 13.37 -4.05
N VAL A 105 -2.12 12.26 -3.30
CA VAL A 105 -1.65 12.21 -1.90
C VAL A 105 -0.17 12.56 -1.80
N GLY A 106 0.68 12.00 -2.66
CA GLY A 106 2.11 12.33 -2.69
C GLY A 106 2.39 13.80 -2.98
N ASP A 107 1.60 14.42 -3.87
CA ASP A 107 1.75 15.82 -4.24
C ASP A 107 1.27 16.77 -3.14
N ALA A 108 0.15 16.46 -2.47
CA ALA A 108 -0.41 17.27 -1.40
C ALA A 108 0.38 17.14 -0.07
N LEU A 109 0.83 15.92 0.27
CA LEU A 109 1.47 15.57 1.54
C LEU A 109 2.99 15.39 1.40
N GLY A 110 3.59 15.83 0.29
CA GLY A 110 5.03 15.77 0.08
C GLY A 110 5.83 16.64 1.07
N GLY A 111 7.17 16.54 1.01
CA GLY A 111 8.07 17.20 1.96
C GLY A 111 8.01 18.74 2.01
N ASN A 112 7.36 19.38 1.03
CA ASN A 112 7.15 20.84 0.96
C ASN A 112 5.68 21.22 1.18
N THR A 113 4.88 20.40 1.85
CA THR A 113 3.47 20.72 2.10
C THR A 113 3.35 22.02 2.89
N SER A 114 2.43 22.90 2.46
CA SER A 114 2.10 24.15 3.16
C SER A 114 0.88 24.00 4.06
N LEU A 115 0.34 22.78 4.17
CA LEU A 115 -0.86 22.50 4.96
C LEU A 115 -0.51 22.43 6.44
N ASP A 116 -1.35 23.02 7.28
CA ASP A 116 -1.27 22.83 8.73
C ASP A 116 -1.89 21.48 9.16
N GLY A 117 -1.74 21.12 10.44
CA GLY A 117 -2.20 19.83 10.96
C GLY A 117 -3.71 19.59 10.76
N GLN A 118 -4.55 20.63 10.90
CA GLN A 118 -5.99 20.49 10.68
C GLN A 118 -6.31 20.29 9.20
N SER A 119 -5.70 21.08 8.31
CA SER A 119 -5.88 20.95 6.86
C SER A 119 -5.40 19.59 6.34
N ILE A 120 -4.33 19.03 6.92
CA ILE A 120 -3.89 17.66 6.61
C ILE A 120 -4.95 16.65 7.06
N ALA A 121 -5.53 16.81 8.25
CA ALA A 121 -6.57 15.90 8.75
C ALA A 121 -7.83 15.94 7.87
N ASP A 122 -8.26 17.14 7.45
CA ASP A 122 -9.39 17.32 6.53
C ASP A 122 -9.08 16.67 5.17
N TYR A 123 -7.87 16.88 4.64
CA TYR A 123 -7.42 16.22 3.41
C TYR A 123 -7.42 14.69 3.50
N VAL A 124 -7.00 14.13 4.64
CA VAL A 124 -7.05 12.67 4.88
C VAL A 124 -8.50 12.18 4.88
N HIS A 125 -9.42 12.94 5.47
CA HIS A 125 -10.84 12.60 5.46
C HIS A 125 -11.41 12.58 4.04
N ASP A 126 -11.17 13.63 3.26
CA ASP A 126 -11.66 13.74 1.88
C ASP A 126 -11.06 12.65 0.98
N MET A 127 -9.76 12.40 1.10
CA MET A 127 -9.11 11.35 0.31
C MET A 127 -9.62 9.96 0.68
N LYS A 128 -9.99 9.72 1.94
CA LYS A 128 -10.62 8.46 2.34
C LYS A 128 -11.96 8.27 1.64
N ILE A 129 -12.77 9.33 1.52
CA ILE A 129 -14.03 9.29 0.76
C ILE A 129 -13.77 8.93 -0.71
N GLU A 130 -12.77 9.55 -1.34
CA GLU A 130 -12.40 9.23 -2.72
C GLU A 130 -11.93 7.77 -2.89
N LEU A 131 -11.16 7.23 -1.94
CA LEU A 131 -10.76 5.83 -1.92
C LEU A 131 -11.94 4.87 -1.72
N ASP A 132 -12.90 5.25 -0.86
CA ASP A 132 -14.14 4.50 -0.64
C ASP A 132 -14.98 4.46 -1.92
N LEU A 133 -15.17 5.60 -2.58
CA LEU A 133 -15.89 5.70 -3.86
C LEU A 133 -15.21 4.88 -4.97
N TRP A 134 -13.89 4.99 -5.10
CA TRP A 134 -13.11 4.17 -6.03
C TRP A 134 -13.34 2.69 -5.77
N PHE A 135 -13.26 2.26 -4.50
CA PHE A 135 -13.42 0.86 -4.14
C PHE A 135 -14.84 0.35 -4.45
N ASP A 136 -15.88 1.07 -4.05
CA ASP A 136 -17.27 0.64 -4.22
C ASP A 136 -17.66 0.57 -5.70
N ASP A 137 -17.17 1.50 -6.52
CA ASP A 137 -17.37 1.46 -7.97
C ASP A 137 -16.69 0.24 -8.59
N TRP A 138 -15.41 -0.01 -8.28
CA TRP A 138 -14.68 -1.13 -8.85
C TRP A 138 -15.17 -2.49 -8.33
N LEU A 139 -15.64 -2.54 -7.09
CA LEU A 139 -16.35 -3.69 -6.55
C LEU A 139 -17.57 -4.01 -7.40
N ARG A 140 -18.43 -3.01 -7.67
CA ARG A 140 -19.63 -3.17 -8.50
C ARG A 140 -19.30 -3.57 -9.93
N ILE A 141 -18.27 -2.97 -10.53
CA ILE A 141 -17.81 -3.28 -11.90
C ILE A 141 -17.33 -4.73 -12.00
N ILE A 142 -16.50 -5.18 -11.06
CA ILE A 142 -15.98 -6.56 -11.04
C ILE A 142 -17.11 -7.55 -10.75
N ASP A 143 -17.99 -7.24 -9.80
CA ASP A 143 -19.13 -8.11 -9.47
C ASP A 143 -20.12 -8.25 -10.62
N GLY A 144 -20.36 -7.18 -11.37
CA GLY A 144 -21.21 -7.16 -12.56
C GLY A 144 -20.61 -7.82 -13.80
N CYS A 145 -19.30 -8.09 -13.82
CA CYS A 145 -18.64 -8.70 -14.97
C CYS A 145 -18.85 -10.23 -15.00
N ALA A 146 -19.79 -10.69 -15.83
CA ALA A 146 -20.07 -12.12 -15.99
C ALA A 146 -18.87 -12.91 -16.53
N ALA A 147 -18.09 -12.33 -17.45
CA ALA A 147 -16.91 -12.96 -18.04
C ALA A 147 -15.80 -13.23 -17.01
N ALA A 148 -15.79 -12.50 -15.88
CA ALA A 148 -14.78 -12.64 -14.83
C ALA A 148 -15.15 -13.66 -13.75
N ALA A 149 -16.17 -14.51 -13.93
CA ALA A 149 -16.71 -15.38 -12.88
C ALA A 149 -15.64 -16.23 -12.17
N GLU A 150 -14.70 -16.83 -12.91
CA GLU A 150 -13.63 -17.67 -12.36
C GLU A 150 -12.54 -16.84 -11.63
N GLU A 151 -12.16 -15.69 -12.19
CA GLU A 151 -11.11 -14.83 -11.65
C GLU A 151 -11.61 -13.86 -10.56
N LYS A 152 -12.93 -13.75 -10.39
CA LYS A 152 -13.59 -12.82 -9.47
C LYS A 152 -13.04 -12.89 -8.05
N PRO A 153 -12.86 -14.07 -7.41
CA PRO A 153 -12.29 -14.13 -6.07
C PRO A 153 -10.91 -13.47 -5.98
N SER A 154 -10.01 -13.78 -6.93
CA SER A 154 -8.67 -13.19 -7.02
C SER A 154 -8.71 -11.67 -7.23
N LEU A 155 -9.57 -11.20 -8.14
CA LEU A 155 -9.74 -9.77 -8.42
C LEU A 155 -10.25 -9.00 -7.19
N LEU A 156 -11.24 -9.55 -6.50
CA LEU A 156 -11.84 -8.91 -5.32
C LEU A 156 -10.88 -8.86 -4.12
N VAL A 157 -10.12 -9.94 -3.88
CA VAL A 157 -9.09 -9.92 -2.83
C VAL A 157 -8.01 -8.90 -3.19
N ALA A 158 -7.54 -8.88 -4.44
CA ALA A 158 -6.55 -7.90 -4.88
C ALA A 158 -7.06 -6.44 -4.72
N LEU A 159 -8.32 -6.16 -5.08
CA LEU A 159 -8.93 -4.84 -4.91
C LEU A 159 -8.95 -4.40 -3.44
N ARG A 160 -9.38 -5.29 -2.53
CA ARG A 160 -9.43 -5.03 -1.08
C ARG A 160 -8.04 -4.82 -0.49
N VAL A 161 -7.06 -5.60 -0.94
CA VAL A 161 -5.66 -5.45 -0.52
C VAL A 161 -5.10 -4.11 -0.97
N GLN A 162 -5.36 -3.70 -2.21
CA GLN A 162 -4.95 -2.39 -2.73
C GLN A 162 -5.59 -1.22 -1.97
N LYS A 163 -6.87 -1.33 -1.57
CA LYS A 163 -7.52 -0.35 -0.70
C LYS A 163 -6.81 -0.23 0.64
N CYS A 164 -6.59 -1.35 1.32
CA CYS A 164 -5.92 -1.35 2.64
C CYS A 164 -4.51 -0.76 2.54
N TRP A 165 -3.78 -1.07 1.46
CA TRP A 165 -2.47 -0.49 1.16
C TRP A 165 -2.56 1.04 0.99
N ALA A 166 -3.50 1.53 0.18
CA ALA A 166 -3.65 2.96 -0.07
C ALA A 166 -4.03 3.74 1.20
N GLU A 167 -4.96 3.22 2.00
CA GLU A 167 -5.36 3.80 3.29
C GLU A 167 -4.19 3.83 4.27
N MET A 168 -3.44 2.73 4.41
CA MET A 168 -2.27 2.65 5.27
C MET A 168 -1.23 3.71 4.88
N MET A 169 -0.92 3.81 3.58
CA MET A 169 0.05 4.77 3.06
C MET A 169 -0.42 6.22 3.21
N LEU A 170 -1.70 6.51 2.98
CA LEU A 170 -2.29 7.84 3.20
C LEU A 170 -2.07 8.30 4.65
N ASN A 171 -2.45 7.47 5.62
CA ASN A 171 -2.34 7.81 7.04
C ASN A 171 -0.86 7.98 7.46
N CYS A 172 0.04 7.11 6.99
CA CYS A 172 1.46 7.22 7.30
C CYS A 172 2.12 8.45 6.64
N LYS A 173 1.73 8.83 5.41
CA LYS A 173 2.20 10.08 4.79
C LYS A 173 1.69 11.29 5.57
N ALA A 174 0.41 11.31 5.96
CA ALA A 174 -0.16 12.39 6.76
C ALA A 174 0.58 12.61 8.08
N LEU A 175 0.86 11.55 8.84
CA LEU A 175 1.64 11.65 10.08
C LEU A 175 3.05 12.21 9.84
N ARG A 176 3.71 11.77 8.76
CA ARG A 176 5.02 12.30 8.37
C ARG A 176 4.93 13.80 8.06
N SER A 177 3.90 14.22 7.32
CA SER A 177 3.65 15.62 6.96
C SER A 177 3.31 16.51 8.14
N MET A 178 2.63 15.97 9.15
CA MET A 178 2.37 16.63 10.43
C MET A 178 3.63 16.75 11.31
N GLY A 179 4.77 16.19 10.88
CA GLY A 179 6.02 16.19 11.65
C GLY A 179 6.04 15.18 12.79
N VAL A 180 5.12 14.23 12.81
CA VAL A 180 4.98 13.27 13.91
C VAL A 180 6.06 12.20 13.81
N GLN A 181 6.90 12.15 14.84
CA GLN A 181 7.88 11.08 15.01
C GLN A 181 7.71 10.36 16.35
N ASN A 182 7.40 11.10 17.42
CA ASN A 182 7.20 10.54 18.76
C ASN A 182 5.71 10.27 19.04
N VAL A 183 5.35 8.98 19.20
CA VAL A 183 3.99 8.53 19.49
C VAL A 183 3.48 9.03 20.85
N ALA A 184 4.37 9.31 21.82
CA ALA A 184 3.99 9.81 23.14
C ALA A 184 3.46 11.26 23.11
N ALA A 185 3.93 12.06 22.14
CA ALA A 185 3.61 13.47 22.01
C ALA A 185 2.46 13.75 21.01
N MET A 186 1.77 12.70 20.54
CA MET A 186 0.70 12.84 19.56
C MET A 186 -0.53 13.54 20.15
N SER A 187 -1.07 14.47 19.38
CA SER A 187 -2.44 14.97 19.54
C SER A 187 -3.47 13.86 19.36
N THR A 188 -4.71 14.11 19.78
CA THR A 188 -5.82 13.16 19.60
C THR A 188 -6.05 12.82 18.12
N THR A 189 -5.95 13.82 17.23
CA THR A 189 -6.14 13.65 15.78
C THR A 189 -5.04 12.76 15.19
N GLU A 190 -3.77 13.04 15.51
CA GLU A 190 -2.63 12.23 15.05
C GLU A 190 -2.72 10.79 15.54
N ARG A 191 -3.12 10.60 16.81
CA ARG A 191 -3.34 9.26 17.38
C ARG A 191 -4.44 8.49 16.65
N MET A 192 -5.53 9.16 16.26
CA MET A 192 -6.61 8.53 15.47
C MET A 192 -6.13 8.13 14.07
N ILE A 193 -5.33 8.97 13.41
CA ILE A 193 -4.71 8.66 12.11
C ILE A 193 -3.77 7.45 12.23
N LEU A 194 -2.94 7.40 13.28
CA LEU A 194 -2.06 6.26 13.57
C LEU A 194 -2.83 4.95 13.78
N LEU A 195 -3.91 5.00 14.57
CA LEU A 195 -4.77 3.83 14.80
C LEU A 195 -5.44 3.36 13.51
N THR A 196 -5.80 4.29 12.61
CA THR A 196 -6.34 3.96 11.29
C THR A 196 -5.30 3.28 10.40
N ALA A 197 -4.05 3.74 10.42
CA ALA A 197 -2.95 3.06 9.73
C ALA A 197 -2.75 1.63 10.25
N LYS A 198 -2.71 1.44 11.58
CA LYS A 198 -2.59 0.12 12.24
C LYS A 198 -3.75 -0.81 11.85
N ALA A 199 -4.98 -0.31 11.88
CA ALA A 199 -6.16 -1.08 11.50
C ALA A 199 -6.12 -1.51 10.02
N SER A 200 -5.66 -0.62 9.14
CA SER A 200 -5.49 -0.90 7.71
C SER A 200 -4.43 -1.98 7.48
N ALA A 201 -3.29 -1.92 8.17
CA ALA A 201 -2.24 -2.93 8.11
C ALA A 201 -2.72 -4.30 8.61
N ARG A 202 -3.50 -4.34 9.71
CA ARG A 202 -4.09 -5.58 10.23
C ARG A 202 -5.13 -6.17 9.26
N ARG A 203 -5.97 -5.33 8.65
CA ARG A 203 -6.93 -5.76 7.63
C ARG A 203 -6.22 -6.32 6.40
N HIS A 204 -5.15 -5.66 5.95
CA HIS A 204 -4.29 -6.14 4.87
C HIS A 204 -3.75 -7.55 5.18
N LEU A 205 -3.15 -7.76 6.35
CA LEU A 205 -2.65 -9.08 6.77
C LEU A 205 -3.76 -10.15 6.72
N ARG A 206 -4.92 -9.87 7.33
CA ARG A 206 -6.05 -10.80 7.33
C ARG A 206 -6.49 -11.18 5.92
N LEU A 207 -6.60 -10.22 5.00
CA LEU A 207 -7.02 -10.48 3.62
C LEU A 207 -6.05 -11.42 2.88
N ILE A 208 -4.74 -11.24 3.06
CA ILE A 208 -3.75 -12.02 2.31
C ILE A 208 -3.53 -13.43 2.90
N ILE A 209 -3.80 -13.64 4.19
CA ILE A 209 -3.60 -14.96 4.83
C ILE A 209 -4.86 -15.82 4.88
N VAL A 210 -6.08 -15.26 4.82
CA VAL A 210 -7.31 -16.06 4.92
C VAL A 210 -7.43 -17.03 3.75
N ASP A 211 -7.34 -16.51 2.52
CA ASP A 211 -7.39 -17.29 1.28
C ASP A 211 -6.12 -17.05 0.44
N PRO A 212 -4.98 -17.65 0.83
CA PRO A 212 -3.67 -17.34 0.24
C PRO A 212 -3.59 -17.69 -1.26
N ASP A 213 -4.40 -18.65 -1.74
CA ASP A 213 -4.43 -19.06 -3.15
C ASP A 213 -4.90 -17.95 -4.10
N PHE A 214 -5.78 -17.07 -3.63
CA PHE A 214 -6.33 -15.98 -4.43
C PHE A 214 -5.39 -14.76 -4.50
N TYR A 215 -4.40 -14.67 -3.62
CA TYR A 215 -3.46 -13.54 -3.58
C TYR A 215 -2.00 -13.98 -3.48
N LEU A 216 -1.57 -14.55 -2.35
CA LEU A 216 -0.17 -14.92 -2.08
C LEU A 216 0.39 -15.92 -3.10
N ALA A 217 -0.37 -16.95 -3.49
CA ALA A 217 0.09 -17.91 -4.49
C ALA A 217 0.35 -17.28 -5.88
N LYS A 218 -0.25 -16.12 -6.17
CA LYS A 218 -0.07 -15.38 -7.42
C LYS A 218 1.19 -14.51 -7.42
N LEU A 219 1.84 -14.29 -6.26
CA LEU A 219 3.07 -13.49 -6.16
C LEU A 219 4.26 -14.09 -6.93
N LYS A 220 4.21 -15.38 -7.28
CA LYS A 220 5.19 -16.02 -8.16
C LYS A 220 5.29 -15.41 -9.57
N TYR A 221 4.26 -14.66 -9.98
CA TYR A 221 4.22 -13.90 -11.23
C TYR A 221 4.34 -12.39 -11.02
N ALA A 222 4.48 -11.96 -9.77
CA ALA A 222 4.50 -10.55 -9.43
C ALA A 222 5.92 -9.98 -9.51
N MET A 223 5.99 -8.68 -9.81
CA MET A 223 7.23 -7.92 -9.69
C MET A 223 7.64 -7.79 -8.23
N ASP A 224 8.93 -7.52 -8.02
CA ASP A 224 9.56 -7.44 -6.70
C ASP A 224 8.84 -6.50 -5.72
N PHE A 225 8.36 -5.35 -6.22
CA PHE A 225 7.65 -4.36 -5.39
C PHE A 225 6.41 -4.94 -4.68
N VAL A 226 5.75 -5.97 -5.21
CA VAL A 226 4.58 -6.59 -4.55
C VAL A 226 5.01 -7.39 -3.32
N TRP A 227 6.17 -8.04 -3.39
CA TRP A 227 6.78 -8.71 -2.25
C TRP A 227 7.17 -7.70 -1.17
N ALA A 228 7.81 -6.60 -1.59
CA ALA A 228 8.15 -5.49 -0.71
C ALA A 228 6.91 -4.95 0.03
N LYS A 229 5.80 -4.70 -0.68
CA LYS A 229 4.54 -4.23 -0.07
C LYS A 229 4.00 -5.18 1.00
N CYS A 230 4.02 -6.49 0.74
CA CYS A 230 3.54 -7.48 1.70
C CYS A 230 4.41 -7.49 2.96
N ALA A 231 5.73 -7.52 2.79
CA ALA A 231 6.66 -7.52 3.90
C ALA A 231 6.58 -6.22 4.70
N PHE A 232 6.62 -5.07 4.03
CA PHE A 232 6.50 -3.76 4.67
C PHE A 232 5.20 -3.63 5.49
N SER A 233 4.05 -4.03 4.92
CA SER A 233 2.76 -3.91 5.61
C SER A 233 2.76 -4.66 6.94
N PHE A 234 3.38 -5.84 6.98
CA PHE A 234 3.48 -6.63 8.19
C PHE A 234 4.53 -6.08 9.17
N LEU A 235 5.69 -5.62 8.68
CA LEU A 235 6.71 -4.97 9.52
C LEU A 235 6.17 -3.71 10.19
N LEU A 236 5.43 -2.88 9.45
CA LEU A 236 4.75 -1.71 9.98
C LEU A 236 3.74 -2.14 11.05
N LEU A 237 2.95 -3.19 10.82
CA LEU A 237 2.02 -3.69 11.82
C LEU A 237 2.74 -4.13 13.10
N LEU A 238 3.80 -4.95 13.01
CA LEU A 238 4.62 -5.33 14.18
C LEU A 238 5.11 -4.09 14.94
N LYS A 239 5.61 -3.09 14.21
CA LYS A 239 6.10 -1.86 14.82
C LYS A 239 4.99 -1.08 15.52
N LEU A 240 3.82 -0.92 14.89
CA LEU A 240 2.67 -0.23 15.48
C LEU A 240 2.04 -1.01 16.65
N SER A 241 2.11 -2.34 16.62
CA SER A 241 1.73 -3.22 17.72
C SER A 241 2.65 -3.09 18.93
N ARG A 242 3.92 -2.73 18.71
CA ARG A 242 4.81 -2.28 19.79
C ARG A 242 4.47 -0.86 20.23
N LEU A 243 4.39 0.10 19.32
CA LEU A 243 4.21 1.50 19.72
C LEU A 243 2.86 1.80 20.41
N ILE A 244 1.84 0.96 20.18
CA ILE A 244 0.50 1.12 20.74
C ILE A 244 0.11 -0.19 21.42
N PRO A 245 -0.26 -0.15 22.73
CA PRO A 245 -0.69 -1.33 23.46
C PRO A 245 -1.76 -2.13 22.70
N GLU A 246 -1.56 -3.44 22.66
CA GLU A 246 -2.54 -4.40 22.16
C GLU A 246 -3.46 -4.89 23.28
N ARG A 247 -4.59 -5.49 22.90
CA ARG A 247 -5.43 -6.24 23.85
C ARG A 247 -4.78 -7.59 24.18
N ASP A 248 -5.21 -8.18 25.28
CA ASP A 248 -4.73 -9.50 25.71
C ASP A 248 -4.89 -10.53 24.59
N GLY A 249 -3.81 -11.25 24.29
CA GLY A 249 -3.78 -12.29 23.26
C GLY A 249 -3.55 -11.79 21.82
N GLU A 250 -3.81 -10.52 21.49
CA GLU A 250 -3.63 -10.00 20.11
C GLU A 250 -2.16 -10.07 19.65
N ASN A 251 -1.22 -9.90 20.59
CA ASN A 251 0.21 -10.05 20.32
C ASN A 251 0.59 -11.48 19.90
N GLN A 252 -0.02 -12.48 20.52
CA GLN A 252 0.21 -13.89 20.21
C GLN A 252 -0.46 -14.27 18.89
N GLU A 253 -1.69 -13.80 18.66
CA GLU A 253 -2.38 -13.96 17.37
C GLU A 253 -1.54 -13.36 16.23
N LEU A 254 -0.96 -12.18 16.44
CA LEU A 254 -0.13 -11.52 15.43
C LEU A 254 1.14 -12.32 15.08
N LEU A 255 1.77 -12.96 16.07
CA LEU A 255 2.90 -13.87 15.85
C LEU A 255 2.50 -15.08 15.01
N GLU A 256 1.38 -15.72 15.35
CA GLU A 256 0.87 -16.88 14.63
C GLU A 256 0.53 -16.52 13.17
N GLN A 257 -0.13 -15.39 12.97
CA GLN A 257 -0.44 -14.86 11.63
C GLN A 257 0.83 -14.49 10.85
N GLY A 258 1.86 -13.96 11.52
CA GLY A 258 3.16 -13.66 10.94
C GLY A 258 3.89 -14.91 10.46
N ASN A 259 3.93 -15.96 11.28
CA ASN A 259 4.53 -17.25 10.90
C ASN A 259 3.79 -17.86 9.70
N ARG A 260 2.45 -17.84 9.71
CA ARG A 260 1.65 -18.29 8.57
C ARG A 260 1.95 -17.49 7.30
N LEU A 261 2.10 -16.17 7.40
CA LEU A 261 2.48 -15.33 6.26
C LEU A 261 3.84 -15.75 5.67
N VAL A 262 4.84 -15.98 6.53
CA VAL A 262 6.17 -16.44 6.10
C VAL A 262 6.10 -17.79 5.40
N ASP A 263 5.32 -18.73 5.92
CA ASP A 263 5.15 -20.05 5.31
C ASP A 263 4.53 -19.94 3.91
N GLU A 264 3.46 -19.15 3.76
CA GLU A 264 2.79 -18.96 2.48
C GLU A 264 3.68 -18.21 1.45
N LEU A 265 4.41 -17.18 1.89
CA LEU A 265 5.37 -16.48 1.03
C LEU A 265 6.53 -17.41 0.62
N SER A 266 6.99 -18.29 1.51
CA SER A 266 8.02 -19.29 1.20
C SER A 266 7.55 -20.27 0.12
N LYS A 267 6.30 -20.75 0.21
CA LYS A 267 5.68 -21.63 -0.80
C LYS A 267 5.53 -20.94 -2.16
N ALA A 268 5.02 -19.71 -2.15
CA ALA A 268 4.88 -18.91 -3.37
C ALA A 268 6.25 -18.64 -4.02
N GLY A 269 7.28 -18.46 -3.20
CA GLY A 269 8.65 -18.21 -3.63
C GLY A 269 9.34 -19.43 -4.24
N ALA A 270 9.23 -20.58 -3.58
CA ALA A 270 9.83 -21.83 -4.05
C ALA A 270 9.27 -22.31 -5.41
N SER A 271 8.04 -21.89 -5.74
CA SER A 271 7.33 -22.31 -6.96
C SER A 271 7.57 -21.38 -8.17
N GLY A 272 8.29 -20.27 -7.99
CA GLY A 272 8.57 -19.28 -9.04
C GLY A 272 10.05 -19.22 -9.42
N THR A 273 10.33 -18.70 -10.62
CA THR A 273 11.69 -18.26 -11.01
C THR A 273 12.05 -17.00 -10.22
N GLN A 274 12.42 -17.14 -8.95
CA GLN A 274 12.66 -15.99 -8.06
C GLN A 274 13.86 -15.16 -8.51
N SER A 275 13.66 -13.84 -8.57
CA SER A 275 14.72 -12.85 -8.43
C SER A 275 15.23 -12.86 -6.98
N GLY A 276 16.53 -12.64 -6.76
CA GLY A 276 17.14 -12.66 -5.42
C GLY A 276 16.52 -11.71 -4.39
N ALA A 277 15.78 -10.68 -4.84
CA ALA A 277 15.13 -9.70 -3.98
C ALA A 277 13.87 -10.22 -3.25
N GLY A 278 13.07 -11.13 -3.82
CA GLY A 278 11.95 -11.75 -3.09
C GLY A 278 12.40 -12.52 -1.85
N ASN A 279 13.62 -13.07 -1.89
CA ASN A 279 14.27 -13.76 -0.77
C ASN A 279 14.69 -12.79 0.34
N ILE A 280 15.09 -11.54 0.00
CA ILE A 280 15.52 -10.56 1.00
C ILE A 280 14.37 -10.16 1.92
N TYR A 281 13.19 -9.90 1.37
CA TYR A 281 12.02 -9.50 2.15
C TYR A 281 11.51 -10.63 3.04
N LEU A 282 11.55 -11.87 2.55
CA LEU A 282 11.21 -13.05 3.34
C LEU A 282 12.17 -13.23 4.52
N GLN A 283 13.47 -13.03 4.30
CA GLN A 283 14.47 -13.14 5.35
C GLN A 283 14.30 -12.05 6.41
N ILE A 284 14.04 -10.81 5.97
CA ILE A 284 13.70 -9.71 6.88
C ILE A 284 12.50 -10.08 7.74
N LEU A 285 11.41 -10.58 7.14
CA LEU A 285 10.20 -10.99 7.87
C LEU A 285 10.50 -12.04 8.94
N LYS A 286 11.23 -13.10 8.60
CA LYS A 286 11.61 -14.17 9.54
C LYS A 286 12.33 -13.61 10.76
N VAL A 287 13.38 -12.82 10.54
CA VAL A 287 14.17 -12.22 11.61
C VAL A 287 13.33 -11.27 12.47
N SER A 288 12.47 -10.47 11.84
CA SER A 288 11.60 -9.53 12.54
C SER A 288 10.54 -10.23 13.40
N ILE A 289 9.96 -11.34 12.92
CA ILE A 289 8.99 -12.15 13.69
C ILE A 289 9.67 -12.82 14.89
N GLU A 290 10.83 -13.44 14.67
CA GLU A 290 11.60 -14.07 15.76
C GLU A 290 11.94 -13.07 16.86
N LYS A 291 12.40 -11.87 16.49
CA LYS A 291 12.70 -10.79 17.43
C LYS A 291 11.46 -10.31 18.17
N TYR A 292 10.34 -10.12 17.47
CA TYR A 292 9.07 -9.74 18.08
C TYR A 292 8.62 -10.79 19.12
N GLY A 293 8.78 -12.08 18.80
CA GLY A 293 8.44 -13.17 19.71
C GLY A 293 9.30 -13.19 20.97
N ARG A 294 10.62 -12.98 20.85
CA ARG A 294 11.52 -12.90 22.01
C ARG A 294 11.15 -11.75 22.95
N ALA A 295 10.92 -10.56 22.41
CA ALA A 295 10.54 -9.39 23.21
C ALA A 295 9.22 -9.61 23.99
N LEU A 296 8.27 -10.33 23.41
CA LEU A 296 7.02 -10.69 24.09
C LEU A 296 7.23 -11.68 25.25
N MET A 297 8.13 -12.64 25.10
CA MET A 297 8.46 -13.60 26.16
C MET A 297 9.18 -12.93 27.34
N GLU A 298 10.10 -12.01 27.05
CA GLU A 298 10.81 -11.23 28.08
C GLU A 298 9.85 -10.37 28.91
N THR A 299 8.81 -9.82 28.27
CA THR A 299 7.76 -9.04 28.97
C THR A 299 6.88 -9.91 29.88
N GLN A 300 6.76 -11.22 29.60
CA GLN A 300 5.92 -12.15 30.37
C GLN A 300 6.66 -12.85 31.52
N GLN A 301 7.99 -12.78 31.58
CA GLN A 301 8.75 -13.31 32.71
C GLN A 301 8.84 -12.26 33.83
N PRO A 302 8.17 -12.46 34.98
CA PRO A 302 8.39 -11.58 36.12
C PRO A 302 9.82 -11.81 36.63
N SER A 303 10.66 -10.78 36.59
CA SER A 303 11.92 -10.76 37.31
C SER A 303 11.67 -11.15 38.77
N SER A 304 12.41 -12.14 39.30
CA SER A 304 12.25 -12.62 40.68
C SER A 304 12.74 -11.61 41.74
N GLU A 305 12.88 -10.34 41.40
CA GLU A 305 13.35 -9.26 42.27
C GLU A 305 12.24 -8.21 42.42
N GLY A 306 11.43 -8.37 43.48
CA GLY A 306 10.66 -7.29 44.11
C GLY A 306 9.48 -6.67 43.33
N PRO A 307 8.48 -6.10 44.03
CA PRO A 307 7.34 -5.42 43.41
C PRO A 307 7.72 -3.98 43.03
N THR A 308 8.56 -3.81 42.02
CA THR A 308 8.59 -2.55 41.26
C THR A 308 7.66 -2.72 40.08
N ALA A 309 6.69 -1.81 39.95
CA ALA A 309 5.67 -1.80 38.91
C ALA A 309 6.28 -2.20 37.55
N THR A 310 5.69 -3.20 36.88
CA THR A 310 6.05 -3.58 35.52
C THR A 310 5.79 -2.39 34.60
N SER A 311 6.81 -1.57 34.41
CA SER A 311 6.82 -0.50 33.42
C SER A 311 6.48 -1.10 32.05
N PRO A 312 5.55 -0.50 31.29
CA PRO A 312 5.28 -0.91 29.92
C PRO A 312 6.59 -1.03 29.14
N PHE A 313 6.74 -2.07 28.32
CA PHE A 313 8.00 -2.39 27.64
C PHE A 313 8.59 -1.22 26.80
N TRP A 314 7.77 -0.26 26.39
CA TRP A 314 8.19 0.99 25.69
C TRP A 314 8.97 1.98 26.58
N GLU A 315 8.98 1.78 27.89
CA GLU A 315 9.79 2.56 28.85
C GLU A 315 11.20 1.98 29.04
N LEU A 316 11.49 0.79 28.51
CA LEU A 316 12.83 0.20 28.52
C LEU A 316 13.67 0.81 27.39
N PHE A 317 14.78 1.47 27.73
CA PHE A 317 15.67 2.15 26.78
C PHE A 317 16.20 1.21 25.67
N ASP A 318 16.45 -0.07 25.99
CA ASP A 318 16.86 -1.10 25.03
C ASP A 318 15.76 -1.44 24.01
N ALA A 319 14.48 -1.36 24.41
CA ALA A 319 13.35 -1.58 23.52
C ALA A 319 13.24 -0.50 22.43
N GLN A 320 13.71 0.72 22.71
CA GLN A 320 13.75 1.84 21.77
C GLN A 320 14.87 1.70 20.75
N ALA A 321 16.06 1.22 21.17
CA ALA A 321 17.12 0.84 20.26
C ALA A 321 16.63 -0.25 19.29
N ASP A 322 15.99 -1.31 19.82
CA ASP A 322 15.41 -2.40 19.02
C ASP A 322 14.35 -1.95 18.00
N LEU A 323 13.60 -0.88 18.28
CA LEU A 323 12.58 -0.32 17.38
C LEU A 323 13.17 0.40 16.16
N GLN A 324 14.41 0.91 16.25
CA GLN A 324 15.12 1.52 15.12
C GLN A 324 15.63 0.45 14.13
N TRP A 325 15.88 -0.77 14.58
CA TRP A 325 16.31 -1.89 13.73
C TRP A 325 15.21 -2.51 12.85
N PHE A 326 13.94 -2.12 13.06
CA PHE A 326 12.81 -2.57 12.23
C PHE A 326 12.69 -1.84 10.89
N VAL A 327 13.68 -1.01 10.54
CA VAL A 327 13.73 -0.30 9.27
C VAL A 327 14.90 -0.85 8.44
N PRO A 328 14.72 -1.97 7.71
CA PRO A 328 15.74 -2.44 6.80
C PRO A 328 16.06 -1.36 5.77
N GLU A 329 17.35 -1.12 5.52
CA GLU A 329 17.80 -0.09 4.57
C GLU A 329 17.14 -0.25 3.20
N GLN A 330 16.83 -1.47 2.77
CA GLN A 330 16.16 -1.75 1.50
C GLN A 330 14.80 -1.03 1.39
N PHE A 331 14.04 -0.91 2.47
CA PHE A 331 12.75 -0.21 2.48
C PHE A 331 12.87 1.32 2.57
N VAL A 332 14.08 1.84 2.79
CA VAL A 332 14.37 3.28 2.90
C VAL A 332 15.15 3.77 1.69
N SER A 333 16.02 2.92 1.12
CA SER A 333 16.89 3.24 -0.01
C SER A 333 16.25 2.89 -1.36
N GLU A 334 15.49 1.80 -1.44
CA GLU A 334 14.82 1.37 -2.68
C GLU A 334 13.37 1.86 -2.76
N TRP A 335 12.73 2.04 -1.59
CA TRP A 335 11.32 2.44 -1.47
C TRP A 335 11.18 3.65 -0.53
N ASP A 336 10.21 4.53 -0.79
CA ASP A 336 9.80 5.63 0.11
C ASP A 336 8.55 5.24 0.89
N PHE A 337 8.63 4.14 1.66
CA PHE A 337 7.52 3.71 2.49
C PHE A 337 7.52 4.44 3.87
N PRO A 338 6.47 5.21 4.22
CA PRO A 338 6.40 5.99 5.46
C PRO A 338 5.89 5.19 6.65
N GLY A 339 6.22 5.64 7.86
CA GLY A 339 5.68 5.10 9.12
C GLY A 339 6.67 4.24 9.92
N LEU A 340 7.68 3.66 9.27
CA LEU A 340 8.71 2.92 9.98
C LEU A 340 9.67 3.80 10.80
N ASN A 341 9.65 5.11 10.65
CA ASN A 341 10.47 6.04 11.44
C ASN A 341 9.84 6.47 12.77
N LEU A 342 8.59 6.06 13.05
CA LEU A 342 7.93 6.38 14.31
C LEU A 342 8.66 5.74 15.49
N PHE A 343 8.74 6.45 16.61
CA PHE A 343 9.32 5.98 17.86
C PHE A 343 8.46 6.43 19.05
N TYR A 344 8.75 5.88 20.22
CA TYR A 344 8.15 6.31 21.48
C TYR A 344 9.25 6.83 22.39
N PHE A 345 9.07 8.02 22.94
CA PHE A 345 9.92 8.59 23.97
C PHE A 345 9.04 9.33 24.99
N PRO A 346 9.04 8.96 26.28
CA PRO A 346 8.18 9.61 27.27
C PRO A 346 8.41 11.12 27.32
N THR A 347 7.34 11.91 27.29
CA THR A 347 7.43 13.38 27.33
C THR A 347 7.97 13.90 28.68
N ALA A 348 7.69 13.19 29.78
CA ALA A 348 8.24 13.51 31.11
C ALA A 348 9.78 13.51 31.17
N TRP A 349 10.44 12.71 30.32
CA TRP A 349 11.90 12.70 30.21
C TRP A 349 12.44 13.83 29.32
N GLN A 350 11.63 14.35 28.38
CA GLN A 350 12.01 15.54 27.60
C GLN A 350 12.07 16.78 28.49
N ASP A 351 11.14 16.91 29.44
CA ASP A 351 11.16 17.99 30.43
C ASP A 351 12.39 17.89 31.35
N PHE A 352 12.76 16.67 31.76
CA PHE A 352 13.93 16.41 32.60
C PHE A 352 15.26 16.78 31.94
N PHE A 353 15.43 16.53 30.63
CA PHE A 353 16.63 16.92 29.88
C PHE A 353 16.56 18.35 29.31
N GLY A 354 15.36 18.92 29.15
CA GLY A 354 15.16 20.33 28.81
C GLY A 354 15.72 21.27 29.87
N ASP A 355 15.56 20.91 31.15
CA ASP A 355 16.11 21.65 32.29
C ASP A 355 17.65 21.64 32.35
N PHE A 356 18.32 20.62 31.79
CA PHE A 356 19.78 20.60 31.69
C PHE A 356 20.34 21.51 30.60
N SER A 357 19.54 21.87 29.57
CA SER A 357 19.98 22.76 28.49
C SER A 357 19.86 24.25 28.85
N LEU A 358 19.17 24.60 29.94
CA LEU A 358 19.10 25.96 30.49
C LEU A 358 20.11 26.21 31.63
N ALA A 359 20.92 25.20 31.97
CA ALA A 359 21.94 25.26 33.02
C ALA A 359 23.39 25.32 32.47
N MET A 360 23.58 25.68 31.19
CA MET A 360 24.91 26.02 30.63
C MET A 360 24.96 27.44 30.09
#